data_AF-A0A2C6CRL5-F1
#
_entry.id   AF-A0A2C6CRL5-F1
#
_cell.length_a   1.000
_cell.length_b   1.000
_cell.length_c   1.000
_cell.angle_alpha   90.00
_cell.angle_beta   90.00
_cell.angle_gamma   90.00
#
_symmetry.space_group_name_H-M   'P 1'
#
loop_
_entity.id
_entity.type
_entity.pdbx_description
1 polymer ?
#
loop_
_entity_poly.entity_id
_entity_poly.type
_entity_poly.pdbx_seq_one_letter_code
_entity_poly.pdbx_strand_id
1 'polypeptide(L)'
;MQRFTLFLLLLVFFALPELAAQCPMCRATAETNLANGGTEGQGLNNGIMYMLGMPYLVIGTIAFFWWRNRRKGADAGTSRPKPLPGDQHLN
;
A
#
# COMPACT_ATOMS: atom_id res chain seq x y z
N MET A 1 13.78 -23.15 6.14
CA MET A 1 12.84 -22.67 5.11
C MET A 1 12.66 -21.15 5.14
N GLN A 2 12.35 -20.52 6.29
CA GLN A 2 12.15 -19.05 6.38
C GLN A 2 13.30 -18.20 5.80
N ARG A 3 14.57 -18.60 5.99
CA ARG A 3 15.73 -17.88 5.45
C ARG A 3 15.82 -17.91 3.93
N PHE A 4 15.39 -19.02 3.33
CA PHE A 4 15.36 -19.18 1.88
C PHE A 4 14.21 -18.40 1.25
N THR A 5 13.05 -18.38 1.92
CA THR A 5 11.89 -17.56 1.54
C THR A 5 12.22 -16.07 1.54
N LEU A 6 12.94 -15.59 2.56
CA LEU A 6 13.39 -14.18 2.64
C LEU A 6 14.39 -13.84 1.53
N PHE A 7 15.33 -14.75 1.25
CA PHE A 7 16.29 -14.56 0.16
C PHE A 7 15.60 -14.49 -1.21
N LEU A 8 14.63 -15.37 -1.46
CA LEU A 8 13.82 -15.36 -2.67
C LEU A 8 13.00 -14.06 -2.81
N LEU A 9 12.39 -13.59 -1.73
CA LEU A 9 11.65 -12.32 -1.70
C LEU A 9 12.56 -11.12 -2.03
N LEU A 10 13.77 -11.12 -1.45
CA LEU A 10 14.76 -10.09 -1.71
C LEU A 10 15.18 -10.09 -3.18
N LEU A 11 15.46 -11.27 -3.74
CA LEU A 11 15.87 -11.43 -5.13
C LEU A 11 14.78 -10.98 -6.11
N VAL A 12 13.51 -11.30 -5.83
CA VAL A 12 12.37 -10.82 -6.64
C VAL A 12 12.24 -9.30 -6.57
N PHE A 13 12.44 -8.70 -5.40
CA PHE A 13 12.36 -7.24 -5.23
C PHE A 13 13.45 -6.49 -6.04
N PHE A 14 14.67 -7.02 -6.08
CA PHE A 14 15.76 -6.45 -6.88
C PHE A 14 15.68 -6.78 -8.38
N ALA A 15 14.90 -7.80 -8.75
CA ALA A 15 14.67 -8.19 -10.14
C ALA A 15 13.46 -7.49 -10.79
N LEU A 16 12.78 -6.60 -10.07
CA LEU A 16 11.71 -5.80 -10.65
C LEU A 16 12.32 -4.85 -11.70
N PRO A 17 11.93 -4.97 -12.99
CA PRO A 17 12.39 -4.02 -13.99
C PRO A 17 11.88 -2.62 -13.64
N GLU A 18 12.68 -1.60 -13.96
CA GLU A 18 12.26 -0.21 -13.97
C GLU A 18 10.90 -0.11 -14.67
N LEU A 19 9.92 0.50 -14.00
CA LEU A 19 8.50 0.49 -14.33
C LEU A 19 8.19 1.39 -15.54
N ALA A 20 8.92 1.21 -16.63
CA ALA A 20 8.82 2.00 -17.83
C ALA A 20 7.69 1.44 -18.71
N ALA A 21 6.48 2.00 -18.54
CA ALA A 21 5.30 1.86 -19.41
C ALA A 21 5.05 0.46 -20.02
N GLN A 22 4.19 -0.36 -19.41
CA GLN A 22 3.82 -1.68 -19.95
C GLN A 22 2.89 -1.66 -21.19
N CYS A 23 2.68 -0.50 -21.81
CA CYS A 23 2.06 -0.43 -23.15
C CYS A 23 3.10 0.07 -24.16
N PRO A 24 3.86 -0.83 -24.81
CA PRO A 24 4.92 -0.45 -25.75
C PRO A 24 4.36 0.33 -26.96
N MET A 25 3.08 0.15 -27.28
CA MET A 25 2.42 0.87 -28.38
C MET A 25 2.20 2.36 -28.05
N CYS A 26 1.65 2.68 -26.86
CA CYS A 26 1.39 4.06 -26.46
C CYS A 26 2.67 4.87 -26.25
N ARG A 27 3.73 4.21 -25.76
CA ARG A 27 5.05 4.83 -25.60
C ARG A 27 5.71 5.13 -26.94
N ALA A 28 5.70 4.19 -27.88
CA ALA A 28 6.28 4.37 -29.21
C ALA A 28 5.62 5.52 -29.99
N THR A 29 4.29 5.67 -29.90
CA THR A 29 3.57 6.78 -30.53
C THR A 29 3.89 8.12 -29.88
N ALA A 30 4.00 8.19 -28.55
CA ALA A 30 4.35 9.41 -27.84
C ALA A 30 5.81 9.86 -28.11
N GLU A 31 6.75 8.91 -28.17
CA GLU A 31 8.16 9.18 -28.49
C GLU A 31 8.35 9.61 -29.96
N THR A 32 7.64 8.98 -30.91
CA THR A 32 7.68 9.40 -32.33
C THR A 32 7.05 10.75 -32.57
N ASN A 33 5.96 11.11 -31.87
CA ASN A 33 5.40 12.46 -31.94
C ASN A 33 6.37 13.51 -31.37
N LEU A 34 7.08 13.20 -30.27
CA LEU A 34 8.09 14.09 -29.70
C LEU A 34 9.31 14.27 -30.64
N ALA A 35 9.77 13.20 -31.28
CA ALA A 35 10.87 13.25 -32.26
C ALA A 35 10.54 14.10 -33.51
N ASN A 36 9.26 14.22 -33.86
CA ASN A 36 8.76 15.05 -34.95
C ASN A 36 8.35 16.48 -34.51
N GLY A 37 8.67 16.88 -33.27
CA GLY A 37 8.43 18.23 -32.75
C GLY A 37 7.09 18.43 -32.03
N GLY A 38 6.31 17.38 -31.82
CA GLY A 38 5.06 17.41 -31.05
C GLY A 38 5.30 17.40 -29.53
N THR A 39 4.43 18.03 -28.74
CA THR A 39 4.60 18.12 -27.28
C THR A 39 3.87 17.04 -26.48
N GLU A 40 3.09 16.20 -27.15
CA GLU A 40 2.16 15.25 -26.53
C GLU A 40 2.83 14.10 -25.75
N GLY A 41 4.15 13.90 -25.93
CA GLY A 41 4.96 12.94 -25.17
C GLY A 41 5.66 13.50 -23.93
N GLN A 42 5.62 14.82 -23.70
CA GLN A 42 6.30 15.43 -22.55
C GLN A 42 5.59 15.04 -21.24
N GLY A 43 6.28 14.33 -20.35
CA GLY A 43 5.79 13.98 -19.02
C GLY A 43 5.10 12.62 -18.88
N LEU A 44 5.10 11.79 -19.92
CA LEU A 44 4.50 10.44 -19.90
C LEU A 44 5.01 9.56 -18.74
N ASN A 45 6.30 9.66 -18.39
CA ASN A 45 6.90 8.89 -17.31
C ASN A 45 6.31 9.25 -15.92
N ASN A 46 5.98 10.53 -15.71
CA ASN A 46 5.34 10.99 -14.48
C ASN A 46 3.88 10.49 -14.39
N GLY A 47 3.17 10.43 -15.53
CA GLY A 47 1.81 9.91 -15.58
C GLY A 47 1.70 8.44 -15.16
N ILE A 48 2.68 7.61 -15.54
CA ILE A 48 2.71 6.18 -15.19
C ILE A 48 2.95 5.97 -13.70
N MET A 49 3.91 6.70 -13.11
CA MET A 49 4.14 6.64 -11.66
C MET A 49 2.92 7.11 -10.87
N TYR A 50 2.20 8.12 -11.36
CA TYR A 50 0.99 8.63 -10.71
C TYR A 50 -0.16 7.61 -10.75
N MET A 51 -0.41 6.99 -11.92
CA MET A 51 -1.47 5.99 -12.09
C MET A 51 -1.21 4.70 -11.31
N LEU A 52 0.06 4.28 -11.20
CA LEU A 52 0.42 3.10 -10.41
C LEU A 52 0.49 3.41 -8.91
N GLY A 53 0.94 4.60 -8.50
CA GLY A 53 1.03 4.98 -7.08
C GLY A 53 -0.31 5.31 -6.43
N MET A 54 -1.23 5.95 -7.16
CA MET A 54 -2.53 6.37 -6.65
C MET A 54 -3.37 5.25 -6.00
N PRO A 55 -3.56 4.05 -6.60
CA PRO A 55 -4.35 2.99 -5.98
C PRO A 55 -3.77 2.52 -4.64
N TYR A 56 -2.44 2.44 -4.50
CA TYR A 56 -1.80 2.07 -3.23
C TYR A 56 -1.98 3.15 -2.16
N LEU A 57 -1.88 4.43 -2.53
CA LEU A 57 -2.13 5.53 -1.61
C LEU A 57 -3.57 5.52 -1.10
N VAL A 58 -4.55 5.32 -1.99
CA VAL A 58 -5.96 5.24 -1.60
C VAL A 58 -6.21 4.09 -0.63
N ILE A 59 -5.74 2.88 -0.98
CA ILE A 59 -5.92 1.69 -0.14
C ILE A 59 -5.22 1.87 1.22
N GLY A 60 -3.98 2.35 1.22
CA GLY A 60 -3.21 2.57 2.44
C GLY A 60 -3.88 3.59 3.37
N THR A 61 -4.44 4.67 2.80
CA THR A 61 -5.15 5.70 3.56
C THR A 61 -6.42 5.14 4.19
N ILE A 62 -7.25 4.42 3.42
CA ILE A 62 -8.47 3.78 3.93
C ILE A 62 -8.13 2.76 5.03
N ALA A 63 -7.14 1.91 4.81
CA ALA A 63 -6.71 0.91 5.78
C ALA A 63 -6.21 1.55 7.08
N PHE A 64 -5.43 2.62 7.00
CA PHE A 64 -4.94 3.37 8.15
C PHE A 64 -6.09 3.98 8.97
N PHE A 65 -7.04 4.66 8.32
CA PHE A 65 -8.21 5.24 9.00
C PHE A 65 -9.09 4.17 9.64
N TRP A 66 -9.33 3.05 8.95
CA TRP A 66 -10.09 1.93 9.48
C TRP A 66 -9.44 1.34 10.74
N TRP A 67 -8.13 1.08 10.70
CA TRP A 67 -7.37 0.58 11.84
C TRP A 67 -7.39 1.56 13.01
N ARG A 68 -7.17 2.85 12.74
CA ARG A 68 -7.22 3.91 13.77
C ARG A 68 -8.61 3.98 14.41
N ASN A 69 -9.67 3.86 13.63
CA ASN A 69 -11.05 3.90 14.15
C ASN A 69 -11.37 2.67 15.00
N ARG A 70 -10.92 1.48 14.61
CA ARG A 70 -11.14 0.25 15.40
C ARG A 70 -10.35 0.21 16.70
N ARG A 71 -9.18 0.85 16.77
CA ARG A 71 -8.43 0.96 18.04
C ARG A 71 -9.15 1.81 19.07
N LYS A 72 -9.95 2.79 18.67
CA LYS A 72 -10.78 3.55 19.62
C LYS A 72 -11.93 2.74 20.26
N GLY A 73 -12.24 1.55 19.74
CA GLY A 73 -13.23 0.63 20.30
C GLY A 73 -12.66 -0.50 21.16
N ALA A 74 -11.34 -0.75 21.11
CA ALA A 74 -10.69 -1.78 21.92
C ALA A 74 -10.41 -1.32 23.37
N ASP A 75 -10.41 0.00 23.61
CA ASP A 75 -10.19 0.58 24.93
C ASP A 75 -11.51 0.79 25.72
N ALA A 76 -12.67 0.54 25.11
CA ALA A 76 -13.99 0.62 25.74
C ALA A 76 -14.52 -0.75 26.26
N GLY A 77 -13.65 -1.77 26.35
CA GLY A 77 -14.00 -3.13 26.73
C GLY A 77 -13.49 -3.60 28.10
N THR A 78 -12.85 -2.74 28.89
CA THR A 78 -12.46 -3.04 30.28
C THR A 78 -13.45 -2.44 31.27
N SER A 79 -14.74 -2.77 31.14
CA SER A 79 -15.61 -2.76 32.31
C SER A 79 -15.43 -4.11 33.01
N ARG A 80 -14.33 -4.27 33.76
CA ARG A 80 -14.26 -5.33 34.77
C ARG A 80 -15.52 -5.16 35.64
N PRO A 81 -16.39 -6.18 35.80
CA PRO A 81 -17.45 -6.08 36.79
C PRO A 81 -16.79 -5.85 38.14
N LYS A 82 -17.19 -4.77 38.83
CA LYS A 82 -16.75 -4.47 40.19
C LYS A 82 -17.13 -5.67 41.06
N PRO A 83 -16.23 -6.25 41.85
CA PRO A 83 -16.59 -7.32 42.78
C PRO A 83 -17.72 -6.83 43.70
N LEU A 84 -18.75 -7.65 43.85
CA LEU A 84 -19.81 -7.40 44.82
C LEU A 84 -19.21 -7.57 46.22
N PRO A 85 -19.51 -6.68 47.18
CA PRO A 85 -18.88 -6.62 48.50
C PRO A 85 -19.31 -7.77 49.45
N GLY A 86 -19.26 -9.03 49.00
CA GLY A 86 -19.72 -10.19 49.75
C GLY A 86 -18.99 -11.51 49.48
N ASP A 87 -17.92 -11.52 48.69
CA ASP A 87 -17.20 -12.75 48.29
C ASP A 87 -15.86 -12.98 49.02
N GLN A 88 -15.53 -12.19 50.06
CA GLN A 88 -14.28 -12.33 50.83
C GLN A 88 -14.31 -13.37 51.97
N HIS A 89 -15.32 -14.24 52.04
CA HIS A 89 -15.50 -15.10 53.22
C HIS A 89 -15.96 -16.54 52.94
N LEU A 90 -15.49 -17.19 51.87
CA LEU A 90 -15.56 -18.66 51.78
C LEU A 90 -14.17 -19.26 51.56
N ASN A 91 -13.65 -19.89 52.61
CA ASN A 91 -12.76 -21.05 52.54
C ASN A 91 -13.59 -22.29 52.23
#